data_AF-A0A6J1A7P2-F1
#
_entry.id   AF-A0A6J1A7P2-F1
#
_cell.length_a   1.000
_cell.length_b   1.000
_cell.length_c   1.000
_cell.angle_alpha   90.00
_cell.angle_beta   90.00
_cell.angle_gamma   90.00
#
_symmetry.space_group_name_H-M   'P 1'
#
loop_
_entity.id
_entity.type
_entity.pdbx_description
1 polymer ?
#
loop_
_entity_poly.entity_id
_entity_poly.type
_entity_poly.pdbx_seq_one_letter_code
_entity_poly.pdbx_strand_id
1 'polypeptide(L)'
;MAKRKASEVKVPRNSMKLEELEDIVKRLEQKTVKKRAKRIRMRKLEKKSKAELKRIEKKCNQLRKVKRQLVEESAWAQACIDIMHGIVSAEDEGDATMVDLLTRSLGELMMPQQNQENQHPID
;
A
#
# COMPACT_ATOMS: atom_id res chain seq x y z
N MET A 1 -84.45 -28.84 28.21
CA MET A 1 -83.15 -28.15 28.21
C MET A 1 -82.30 -28.68 27.06
N ALA A 2 -81.96 -27.85 26.07
CA ALA A 2 -81.19 -28.28 24.91
C ALA A 2 -79.67 -28.25 25.22
N LYS A 3 -79.01 -29.42 25.14
CA LYS A 3 -77.56 -29.55 25.28
C LYS A 3 -76.88 -29.01 24.02
N ARG A 4 -76.10 -27.92 24.13
CA ARG A 4 -75.26 -27.42 23.03
C ARG A 4 -74.08 -28.39 22.83
N LYS A 5 -73.94 -28.96 21.63
CA LYS A 5 -72.78 -29.76 21.26
C LYS A 5 -71.58 -28.84 21.02
N ALA A 6 -70.45 -29.16 21.64
CA ALA A 6 -69.18 -28.49 21.40
C ALA A 6 -68.82 -28.62 19.91
N SER A 7 -68.58 -27.49 19.25
CA SER A 7 -68.12 -27.45 17.87
C SER A 7 -66.69 -27.98 17.78
N GLU A 8 -66.50 -29.08 17.06
CA GLU A 8 -65.18 -29.60 16.67
C GLU A 8 -64.41 -28.53 15.90
N VAL A 9 -63.33 -28.03 16.52
CA VAL A 9 -62.33 -27.21 15.84
C VAL A 9 -61.59 -28.13 14.87
N LYS A 10 -61.99 -28.12 13.59
CA LYS A 10 -61.24 -28.81 12.53
C LYS A 10 -59.92 -28.08 12.30
N VAL A 11 -58.84 -28.66 12.81
CA VAL A 11 -57.47 -28.23 12.48
C VAL A 11 -57.25 -28.46 10.98
N PRO A 12 -56.73 -27.47 10.21
CA PRO A 12 -56.50 -27.61 8.79
C PRO A 12 -55.58 -28.81 8.48
N ARG A 13 -55.95 -29.62 7.47
CA ARG A 13 -55.20 -30.82 7.03
C ARG A 13 -53.72 -30.57 6.64
N ASN A 14 -53.33 -29.31 6.44
CA ASN A 14 -51.98 -28.89 6.08
C ASN A 14 -51.20 -28.25 7.25
N SER A 15 -51.58 -28.54 8.50
CA SER A 15 -50.81 -28.08 9.66
C SER A 15 -49.50 -28.85 9.76
N MET A 16 -48.38 -28.17 9.56
CA MET A 16 -47.03 -28.70 9.83
C MET A 16 -46.95 -29.22 11.25
N LYS A 17 -46.29 -30.37 11.45
CA LYS A 17 -46.11 -30.90 12.80
C LYS A 17 -45.13 -30.01 13.56
N LEU A 18 -45.33 -29.88 14.88
CA LEU A 18 -44.48 -29.07 15.75
C LEU A 18 -42.99 -29.46 15.62
N GLU A 19 -42.71 -30.77 15.53
CA GLU A 19 -41.37 -31.33 15.32
C GLU A 19 -40.73 -30.85 14.00
N GLU A 20 -41.50 -30.76 12.92
CA GLU A 20 -41.02 -30.28 11.62
C GLU A 20 -40.69 -28.78 11.67
N LEU A 21 -41.48 -28.01 12.43
CA LEU A 21 -41.25 -26.59 12.69
C LEU A 21 -39.95 -26.38 13.49
N GLU A 22 -39.74 -27.16 14.55
CA GLU A 22 -38.52 -27.12 15.36
C GLU A 22 -37.26 -27.47 14.54
N ASP A 23 -37.34 -28.47 13.67
CA ASP A 23 -36.23 -28.85 12.79
C ASP A 23 -35.92 -27.79 11.73
N ILE A 24 -36.93 -27.08 11.23
CA ILE A 24 -36.70 -25.92 10.34
C ILE A 24 -36.02 -24.79 11.11
N VAL A 25 -36.49 -24.47 12.31
CA VAL A 25 -35.89 -23.42 13.16
C VAL A 25 -34.43 -23.75 13.46
N LYS A 26 -34.12 -24.96 13.92
CA LYS A 26 -32.73 -25.41 14.18
C LYS A 26 -31.85 -25.27 12.94
N ARG A 27 -32.34 -25.65 11.75
CA ARG A 27 -31.58 -25.52 10.48
C ARG A 27 -31.35 -24.05 10.10
N LEU A 28 -32.34 -23.19 10.29
CA LEU A 28 -32.22 -21.75 10.02
C LEU A 28 -31.25 -21.06 10.99
N GLU A 29 -31.30 -21.42 12.27
CA GLU A 29 -30.36 -20.97 13.30
C GLU A 29 -28.93 -21.36 12.94
N GLN A 30 -28.68 -22.65 12.64
CA GLN A 30 -27.36 -23.13 12.23
C GLN A 30 -26.84 -22.42 10.97
N LYS A 31 -27.68 -22.22 9.96
CA LYS A 31 -27.31 -21.45 8.75
C LYS A 31 -26.92 -20.01 9.09
N THR A 32 -27.65 -19.38 10.02
CA THR A 32 -27.40 -18.01 10.45
C THR A 32 -26.09 -17.89 11.22
N VAL A 33 -25.81 -18.82 12.14
CA VAL A 33 -24.53 -18.90 12.88
C VAL A 33 -23.36 -19.09 11.92
N LYS A 34 -23.45 -20.03 10.97
CA LYS A 34 -22.41 -20.26 9.94
C LYS A 34 -22.16 -19.01 9.09
N LYS A 35 -23.22 -18.32 8.65
CA LYS A 35 -23.11 -17.05 7.90
C LYS A 35 -22.43 -15.96 8.75
N ARG A 36 -22.78 -15.84 10.03
CA ARG A 36 -22.18 -14.86 10.95
C ARG A 36 -20.69 -15.15 11.17
N ALA A 37 -20.32 -16.41 11.41
CA ALA A 37 -18.92 -16.82 11.58
C ALA A 37 -18.08 -16.52 10.32
N LYS A 38 -18.62 -16.81 9.12
CA LYS A 38 -17.96 -16.47 7.85
C LYS A 38 -17.74 -14.96 7.71
N ARG A 39 -18.74 -14.13 8.02
CA ARG A 39 -18.59 -12.66 7.98
C ARG A 39 -17.50 -12.16 8.94
N ILE A 40 -17.44 -12.70 10.15
CA ILE A 40 -16.41 -12.32 11.13
C ILE A 40 -15.02 -12.70 10.61
N ARG A 41 -14.86 -13.90 10.05
CA ARG A 41 -13.60 -14.35 9.46
C ARG A 41 -13.15 -13.45 8.31
N MET A 42 -14.06 -13.10 7.39
CA MET A 42 -13.77 -12.19 6.29
C MET A 42 -13.32 -10.81 6.79
N ARG A 43 -14.04 -10.22 7.75
CA ARG A 43 -13.64 -8.93 8.35
C ARG A 43 -12.26 -8.98 9.01
N LYS A 44 -11.90 -10.10 9.67
CA LYS A 44 -10.56 -10.27 10.24
C LYS A 44 -9.49 -10.32 9.16
N LEU A 45 -9.75 -11.02 8.05
CA LEU A 45 -8.83 -11.09 6.91
C LEU A 45 -8.67 -9.73 6.22
N GLU A 46 -9.76 -9.01 5.99
CA GLU A 46 -9.75 -7.64 5.43
C GLU A 46 -8.89 -6.69 6.29
N LYS A 47 -9.05 -6.73 7.62
CA LYS A 47 -8.23 -5.92 8.53
C LYS A 47 -6.74 -6.25 8.42
N LYS A 48 -6.39 -7.54 8.37
CA LYS A 48 -4.99 -7.98 8.19
C LYS A 48 -4.44 -7.52 6.84
N SER A 49 -5.19 -7.71 5.77
CA SER A 49 -4.82 -7.29 4.41
C SER A 49 -4.59 -5.78 4.33
N LYS A 50 -5.49 -4.97 4.90
CA LYS A 50 -5.34 -3.50 4.92
C LYS A 50 -4.10 -3.03 5.68
N ALA A 51 -3.75 -3.70 6.79
CA ALA A 51 -2.54 -3.38 7.53
C ALA A 51 -1.27 -3.72 6.73
N GLU A 52 -1.27 -4.86 6.04
CA GLU A 52 -0.15 -5.29 5.20
C GLU A 52 0.02 -4.39 3.98
N LEU A 53 -1.08 -4.01 3.31
CA LEU A 53 -1.06 -3.03 2.21
C LEU A 53 -0.41 -1.72 2.63
N LYS A 54 -0.76 -1.18 3.80
CA LYS A 54 -0.13 0.04 4.34
C LYS A 54 1.38 -0.13 4.59
N ARG A 55 1.82 -1.32 5.02
CA ARG A 55 3.26 -1.60 5.21
C ARG A 55 3.99 -1.65 3.87
N ILE A 56 3.41 -2.32 2.88
CA ILE A 56 3.95 -2.39 1.52
C ILE A 56 4.03 -0.99 0.92
N GLU A 57 2.97 -0.19 1.03
CA GLU A 57 2.93 1.20 0.54
C GLU A 57 4.05 2.06 1.15
N LYS A 58 4.29 1.96 2.46
CA LYS A 58 5.40 2.64 3.12
C LYS A 58 6.76 2.22 2.55
N LYS A 59 6.99 0.91 2.36
CA LYS A 59 8.24 0.40 1.76
C LYS A 59 8.41 0.88 0.32
N CYS A 60 7.35 0.87 -0.50
CA CYS A 60 7.40 1.40 -1.87
C CYS A 60 7.75 2.89 -1.89
N ASN A 61 7.21 3.69 -0.96
CA ASN A 61 7.55 5.10 -0.86
C ASN A 61 9.00 5.32 -0.44
N GLN A 62 9.53 4.51 0.48
CA GLN A 62 10.95 4.52 0.84
C GLN A 62 11.84 4.17 -0.35
N LEU A 63 11.53 3.09 -1.08
CA LEU A 63 12.27 2.70 -2.29
C LEU A 63 12.24 3.79 -3.36
N ARG A 64 11.11 4.52 -3.50
CA ARG A 64 11.02 5.66 -4.43
C ARG A 64 11.95 6.81 -4.03
N LYS A 65 12.14 7.06 -2.73
CA LYS A 65 13.11 8.06 -2.24
C LYS A 65 14.53 7.65 -2.58
N VAL A 66 14.91 6.43 -2.25
CA VAL A 66 16.25 5.89 -2.55
C VAL A 66 16.52 5.90 -4.07
N LYS A 67 15.54 5.51 -4.89
CA LYS A 67 15.67 5.59 -6.35
C LYS A 67 15.97 7.01 -6.84
N ARG A 68 15.34 8.03 -6.27
CA ARG A 68 15.60 9.44 -6.66
C ARG A 68 17.01 9.86 -6.30
N GLN A 69 17.44 9.58 -5.07
CA GLN A 69 18.81 9.85 -4.62
C GLN A 69 19.84 9.17 -5.54
N LEU A 70 19.63 7.90 -5.88
CA LEU A 70 20.53 7.18 -6.77
C LEU A 70 20.59 7.79 -8.19
N VAL A 71 19.46 8.28 -8.71
CA VAL A 71 19.41 8.96 -10.02
C VAL A 71 20.19 10.28 -9.96
N GLU A 72 20.03 11.05 -8.88
CA GLU A 72 20.76 12.31 -8.65
C GLU A 72 22.27 12.05 -8.51
N GLU A 73 22.67 11.08 -7.70
CA GLU A 73 24.07 10.65 -7.53
C GLU A 73 24.67 10.17 -8.85
N SER A 74 23.91 9.40 -9.65
CA SER A 74 24.36 8.92 -10.95
C SER A 74 24.52 10.06 -11.97
N ALA A 75 23.62 11.05 -11.95
CA ALA A 75 23.72 12.22 -12.83
C ALA A 75 24.94 13.08 -12.45
N TRP A 76 25.18 13.28 -11.16
CA TRP A 76 26.36 13.96 -10.64
C TRP A 76 27.65 13.23 -11.04
N ALA A 77 27.69 11.90 -10.87
CA ALA A 77 28.84 11.10 -11.27
C ALA A 77 29.11 11.19 -12.79
N GLN A 78 28.06 11.19 -13.61
CA GLN A 78 28.20 11.36 -15.06
C GLN A 78 28.77 12.74 -15.41
N ALA A 79 28.31 13.81 -14.77
CA ALA A 79 28.86 15.15 -14.99
C ALA A 79 30.35 15.24 -14.64
N CYS A 80 30.78 14.60 -13.54
CA CYS A 80 32.20 14.50 -13.18
C CYS A 80 32.99 13.76 -14.27
N ILE A 81 32.46 12.64 -14.78
CA ILE A 81 33.09 11.85 -15.86
C ILE A 81 33.25 12.71 -17.12
N ASP A 82 32.21 13.43 -17.51
CA ASP A 82 32.23 14.26 -18.72
C ASP A 82 33.28 15.40 -18.62
N ILE A 83 33.39 16.03 -17.44
CA ILE A 83 34.42 17.05 -17.19
C ILE A 83 35.83 16.43 -17.24
N MET A 84 36.04 15.26 -16.63
CA MET A 84 37.33 14.56 -16.68
C MET A 84 37.73 14.19 -18.12
N HIS A 85 36.79 13.70 -18.94
CA HIS A 85 37.06 13.46 -20.35
C HIS A 85 37.41 14.75 -21.11
N GLY A 86 36.75 15.86 -20.79
CA GLY A 86 37.08 17.17 -21.35
C GLY A 86 38.49 17.63 -20.99
N ILE A 87 38.94 17.40 -19.75
CA ILE A 87 40.32 17.70 -19.32
C ILE A 87 41.32 16.92 -20.15
N VAL A 88 41.16 15.59 -20.25
CA VAL A 88 42.06 14.74 -21.03
C VAL A 88 42.13 15.19 -22.50
N SER A 89 40.97 15.52 -23.09
CA SER A 89 40.91 16.01 -24.48
C SER A 89 41.65 17.35 -24.65
N ALA A 90 41.48 18.28 -23.70
CA ALA A 90 42.17 19.56 -23.72
C ALA A 90 43.69 19.44 -23.48
N GLU A 91 44.11 18.49 -22.64
CA GLU A 91 45.52 18.14 -22.45
C GLU A 91 46.15 17.62 -23.76
N ASP A 92 45.44 16.73 -24.47
CA ASP A 92 45.87 16.19 -25.76
C ASP A 92 45.98 17.27 -26.85
N GLU A 93 45.10 18.28 -26.80
CA GLU A 93 45.10 19.43 -27.71
C GLU A 93 46.11 20.52 -27.31
N GLY A 94 46.69 20.43 -26.11
CA GLY A 94 47.61 21.44 -25.57
C GLY A 94 46.95 22.74 -25.11
N ASP A 95 45.63 22.74 -24.89
CA ASP A 95 44.88 23.92 -24.40
C ASP A 95 44.92 24.00 -22.86
N ALA A 96 46.00 24.55 -22.34
CA ALA A 96 46.20 24.76 -20.91
C ALA A 96 45.09 25.61 -20.25
N THR A 97 44.46 26.53 -20.99
CA THR A 97 43.41 27.40 -20.43
C THR A 97 42.13 26.58 -20.18
N MET A 98 41.78 25.70 -21.12
CA MET A 98 40.64 24.81 -20.97
C MET A 98 40.86 23.77 -19.86
N VAL A 99 42.08 23.21 -19.75
CA VAL A 99 42.45 22.31 -18.65
C VAL A 99 42.24 22.97 -17.29
N ASP A 100 42.73 24.20 -17.10
CA ASP A 100 42.55 24.94 -15.84
C ASP A 100 41.08 25.23 -15.52
N LEU A 101 40.29 25.60 -16.54
CA LEU A 101 38.86 25.87 -16.39
C LEU A 101 38.07 24.63 -15.97
N LEU A 102 38.29 23.51 -16.65
CA LEU A 102 37.59 22.25 -16.39
C LEU A 102 38.03 21.63 -15.04
N THR A 103 39.32 21.72 -14.71
CA THR A 103 39.84 21.28 -13.41
C THR A 103 39.19 22.03 -12.25
N ARG A 104 39.06 23.35 -12.37
CA ARG A 104 38.34 24.17 -11.38
C ARG A 104 36.86 23.80 -11.31
N SER A 105 36.21 23.60 -12.45
CA SER A 105 34.79 23.23 -12.51
C SER A 105 34.53 21.87 -11.84
N LEU A 106 35.42 20.89 -12.04
CA LEU A 106 35.38 19.61 -11.33
C LEU A 106 35.56 19.79 -9.83
N GLY A 107 36.53 20.64 -9.43
CA GLY A 107 36.75 21.01 -8.03
C GLY A 107 35.49 21.58 -7.37
N GLU A 108 34.84 22.55 -8.00
CA GLU A 108 33.58 23.15 -7.52
C GLU A 108 32.45 22.12 -7.41
N LEU A 109 32.33 21.22 -8.40
CA LEU A 109 31.31 20.17 -8.43
C LEU A 109 31.49 19.11 -7.33
N MET A 110 32.73 18.87 -6.91
CA MET A 110 33.10 17.89 -5.87
C MET A 110 33.08 18.46 -4.44
N MET A 111 32.93 19.78 -4.27
CA MET A 111 32.81 20.37 -2.95
C MET A 111 31.49 19.92 -2.28
N PRO A 112 31.53 19.44 -1.01
CA PRO A 112 30.32 19.07 -0.30
C PRO A 112 29.37 20.27 -0.22
N GLN A 113 28.12 20.10 -0.64
CA GLN A 113 27.05 21.07 -0.38
C GLN A 113 26.68 21.06 1.11
N GLN A 114 27.59 21.48 1.99
CA GLN A 114 27.36 21.51 3.44
C GLN A 114 26.37 22.59 3.91
N ASN A 115 25.71 23.34 3.01
CA ASN A 115 24.92 24.52 3.38
C ASN A 115 23.51 24.64 2.77
N GLN A 116 22.96 23.61 2.11
CA GLN A 116 21.61 23.72 1.51
C GLN A 116 20.45 23.14 2.35
N GLU A 117 20.70 22.40 3.44
CA GLU A 117 19.62 21.88 4.30
C GLU A 117 18.95 22.92 5.22
N ASN A 118 19.45 24.16 5.28
CA ASN A 118 18.86 25.23 6.10
C ASN A 118 17.89 26.16 5.36
N GLN A 119 17.49 25.85 4.12
CA GLN A 119 16.46 26.61 3.40
C GLN A 119 15.23 25.76 3.14
N HIS A 120 14.54 25.37 4.21
CA HIS A 120 13.10 25.14 4.14
C HIS A 120 12.39 26.45 4.51
N PRO A 121 11.50 27.00 3.67
CA PRO A 121 10.65 28.11 4.09
C PRO A 121 9.83 27.66 5.29
N ILE A 122 9.87 28.49 6.34
CA ILE A 122 8.93 28.44 7.45
C ILE A 122 7.57 28.92 6.91
N ASP A 123 6.56 28.07 7.11
CA ASP A 123 5.11 28.21 6.91
C ASP A 123 4.56 28.54 5.51
#